data_AF-A0A081L9C0-F1
#
_entry.id   AF-A0A081L9C0-F1
#
_cell.length_a   1.000
_cell.length_b   1.000
_cell.length_c   1.000
_cell.angle_alpha   90.00
_cell.angle_beta   90.00
_cell.angle_gamma   90.00
#
_symmetry.space_group_name_H-M   'P 1'
#
loop_
_entity.id
_entity.type
_entity.pdbx_description
1 polymer ?
#
loop_
_entity_poly.entity_id
_entity_poly.type
_entity_poly.pdbx_seq_one_letter_code
_entity_poly.pdbx_strand_id
1 'polypeptide(L)'
;MEQATLKKMRTKQIVASNLIAGIMIVAFFILIQISEIRFTHFFFCLGIFMLLQGILGFIKKGSTKSFIPIFEQVAIYEKEKLGKEWEKEQRMENIWKVVLSGIMFFQSFSFQNVTNPFFDIEPIFLIFLLVIALALINVSMLFRFRKIDRSTEEHELKGYTKESNMMAMVLGLLTVIVIFFFIIVFVLP
;
A
#
# COMPACT_ATOMS: atom_id res chain seq x y z
N MET A 1 -21.41 -15.64 6.32
CA MET A 1 -20.74 -15.31 7.60
C MET A 1 -21.67 -14.43 8.43
N GLU A 2 -21.83 -14.72 9.73
CA GLU A 2 -22.66 -13.90 10.63
C GLU A 2 -22.09 -12.48 10.78
N GLN A 3 -22.95 -11.45 10.89
CA GLN A 3 -22.54 -10.04 10.95
C GLN A 3 -21.57 -9.73 12.10
N ALA A 4 -21.77 -10.35 13.27
CA ALA A 4 -20.88 -10.18 14.42
C ALA A 4 -19.45 -10.69 14.13
N THR A 5 -19.35 -11.84 13.46
CA THR A 5 -18.09 -12.45 13.04
C THR A 5 -17.39 -11.61 11.98
N LEU A 6 -18.13 -11.08 11.01
CA LEU A 6 -17.60 -10.18 9.99
C LEU A 6 -17.02 -8.90 10.60
N LYS A 7 -17.77 -8.26 11.51
CA LYS A 7 -17.30 -7.05 12.21
C LYS A 7 -16.00 -7.32 12.97
N LYS A 8 -15.93 -8.44 13.71
CA LYS A 8 -14.73 -8.84 14.45
C LYS A 8 -13.53 -9.06 13.52
N MET A 9 -13.74 -9.70 12.37
CA MET A 9 -12.71 -9.90 11.34
C MET A 9 -12.20 -8.55 10.80
N ARG A 10 -13.10 -7.65 10.39
CA ARG A 10 -12.73 -6.32 9.87
C ARG A 10 -11.99 -5.47 10.90
N THR A 11 -12.39 -5.50 12.17
CA THR A 11 -11.65 -4.80 13.24
C THR A 11 -10.24 -5.34 13.39
N LYS A 12 -10.06 -6.67 13.39
CA LYS A 12 -8.73 -7.28 13.46
C LYS A 12 -7.88 -6.93 12.23
N GLN A 13 -8.48 -6.90 11.04
CA GLN A 13 -7.79 -6.48 9.81
C GLN A 13 -7.28 -5.03 9.93
N ILE A 14 -8.13 -4.09 10.37
CA ILE A 14 -7.74 -2.69 10.56
C ILE A 14 -6.58 -2.58 11.56
N VAL A 15 -6.69 -3.24 12.71
CA VAL A 15 -5.65 -3.19 13.75
C VAL A 15 -4.34 -3.77 13.23
N ALA A 16 -4.38 -4.95 12.60
CA ALA A 16 -3.20 -5.59 12.05
C ALA A 16 -2.53 -4.74 10.96
N SER A 17 -3.30 -4.21 10.00
CA SER A 17 -2.79 -3.36 8.92
C SER A 17 -2.13 -2.09 9.45
N ASN A 18 -2.77 -1.38 10.39
CA ASN A 18 -2.22 -0.16 10.96
C ASN A 18 -0.98 -0.44 11.81
N LEU A 19 -0.98 -1.50 12.61
CA LEU A 19 0.17 -1.87 13.43
C LEU A 19 1.38 -2.22 12.55
N ILE A 20 1.19 -3.06 11.54
CA ILE A 20 2.25 -3.45 10.60
C ILE A 20 2.75 -2.22 9.83
N ALA A 21 1.86 -1.39 9.30
CA ALA A 21 2.25 -0.17 8.59
C ALA A 21 3.03 0.79 9.50
N GLY A 22 2.55 1.04 10.71
CA GLY A 22 3.22 1.89 11.69
C GLY A 22 4.62 1.36 12.05
N ILE A 23 4.74 0.07 12.35
CA ILE A 23 6.04 -0.56 12.63
C ILE A 23 6.98 -0.43 11.43
N MET A 24 6.51 -0.74 10.22
CA MET A 24 7.32 -0.67 9.01
C MET A 24 7.80 0.75 8.71
N ILE A 25 6.93 1.77 8.86
CA ILE A 25 7.28 3.17 8.62
C ILE A 25 8.27 3.67 9.68
N VAL A 26 8.04 3.37 10.96
CA VAL A 26 8.96 3.77 12.04
C VAL A 26 10.32 3.07 11.89
N ALA A 27 10.33 1.76 11.60
CA ALA A 27 11.56 1.02 11.35
C ALA A 27 12.31 1.59 10.14
N PHE A 28 11.59 1.93 9.07
CA PHE A 28 12.16 2.60 7.90
C PHE A 28 12.82 3.93 8.28
N PHE A 29 12.14 4.78 9.06
CA PHE A 29 12.70 6.05 9.52
C PHE A 29 13.93 5.89 10.40
N ILE A 30 13.94 4.92 11.31
CA ILE A 30 15.12 4.62 12.12
C ILE A 30 16.28 4.18 11.21
N LEU A 31 16.01 3.28 10.25
CA LEU A 31 17.04 2.76 9.34
C LEU A 31 17.70 3.87 8.50
N ILE A 32 16.92 4.82 7.97
CA ILE A 32 17.49 5.92 7.17
C ILE A 32 18.24 6.95 8.01
N GLN A 33 17.92 7.09 9.29
CA GLN A 33 18.62 8.02 10.20
C GLN A 33 19.95 7.44 10.68
N ILE A 34 20.01 6.14 10.95
CA ILE A 34 21.24 5.49 11.44
C ILE A 34 22.18 5.04 10.32
N SER A 35 21.66 4.87 9.10
CA SER A 35 22.43 4.34 7.98
C SER A 35 22.67 5.43 6.94
N GLU A 36 23.93 5.68 6.58
CA GLU A 36 24.32 6.55 5.45
C GLU A 36 24.05 5.87 4.10
N ILE A 37 22.83 5.35 3.90
CA ILE A 37 22.46 4.67 2.66
C ILE A 37 22.21 5.74 1.60
N ARG A 38 23.06 5.75 0.57
CA ARG A 38 22.82 6.59 -0.62
C ARG A 38 21.48 6.19 -1.28
N PHE A 39 20.72 7.19 -1.72
CA PHE A 39 19.41 7.04 -2.37
C PHE A 39 19.40 6.01 -3.50
N THR A 40 20.47 5.96 -4.29
CA THR A 40 20.68 4.94 -5.32
C THR A 40 20.52 3.54 -4.76
N HIS A 41 21.26 3.18 -3.70
CA HIS A 41 21.18 1.84 -3.12
C HIS A 41 19.81 1.58 -2.50
N PHE A 42 19.22 2.58 -1.82
CA PHE A 42 17.90 2.44 -1.24
C PHE A 42 16.84 2.10 -2.30
N PHE A 43 16.72 2.92 -3.34
CA PHE A 43 15.74 2.71 -4.40
C PHE A 43 16.04 1.47 -5.24
N PHE A 44 17.32 1.13 -5.44
CA PHE A 44 17.70 -0.11 -6.12
C PHE A 44 17.23 -1.35 -5.34
N CYS A 45 17.51 -1.42 -4.04
CA CYS A 45 17.05 -2.50 -3.17
C CYS A 45 15.52 -2.57 -3.09
N LEU A 46 14.84 -1.42 -2.97
CA LEU A 46 13.39 -1.34 -2.97
C LEU A 46 12.81 -1.84 -4.31
N GLY A 47 13.43 -1.45 -5.43
CA GLY A 47 13.07 -1.92 -6.76
C GLY A 47 13.18 -3.43 -6.91
N ILE A 48 14.28 -4.04 -6.44
CA ILE A 48 14.44 -5.51 -6.41
C ILE A 48 13.34 -6.15 -5.55
N PHE A 49 13.11 -5.62 -4.35
CA PHE A 49 12.11 -6.16 -3.44
C PHE A 49 10.70 -6.16 -4.06
N MET A 50 10.30 -5.04 -4.68
CA MET A 50 9.01 -4.92 -5.36
C MET A 50 8.91 -5.84 -6.58
N LEU A 51 9.99 -5.99 -7.34
CA LEU A 51 10.04 -6.91 -8.48
C LEU A 51 9.81 -8.35 -8.04
N LEU A 52 10.55 -8.80 -7.02
CA LEU A 52 10.42 -10.13 -6.45
C LEU A 52 9.01 -10.38 -5.92
N GLN A 53 8.42 -9.41 -5.21
CA GLN A 53 7.04 -9.53 -4.75
C GLN A 53 6.05 -9.64 -5.92
N GLY A 54 6.22 -8.85 -6.97
CA GLY A 54 5.38 -8.93 -8.17
C GLY A 54 5.47 -10.30 -8.85
N ILE A 55 6.69 -10.80 -9.07
CA ILE A 55 6.95 -12.12 -9.67
C ILE A 55 6.36 -13.24 -8.82
N LEU A 56 6.64 -13.25 -7.51
CA LEU A 56 6.07 -14.24 -6.59
C LEU A 56 4.55 -14.17 -6.55
N GLY A 57 3.96 -12.98 -6.66
CA GLY A 57 2.52 -12.78 -6.77
C GLY A 57 1.92 -13.44 -8.01
N PHE A 58 2.57 -13.30 -9.18
CA PHE A 58 2.14 -13.99 -10.40
C PHE A 58 2.26 -15.51 -10.29
N ILE A 59 3.33 -16.02 -9.66
CA ILE A 59 3.54 -17.46 -9.44
C ILE A 59 2.45 -18.05 -8.54
N LYS A 60 2.03 -17.31 -7.50
CA LYS A 60 1.01 -17.75 -6.54
C LYS A 60 -0.40 -17.89 -7.13
N LYS A 61 -0.66 -17.40 -8.36
CA LYS A 61 -1.91 -17.58 -9.14
C LYS A 61 -3.20 -17.47 -8.32
N GLY A 62 -3.30 -16.45 -7.46
CA GLY A 62 -4.52 -16.24 -6.68
C GLY A 62 -4.69 -17.20 -5.49
N SER A 63 -3.60 -17.68 -4.90
CA SER A 63 -3.63 -18.29 -3.58
C SER A 63 -4.03 -17.27 -2.51
N THR A 64 -4.90 -17.66 -1.58
CA THR A 64 -5.29 -16.86 -0.41
C THR A 64 -4.32 -17.01 0.76
N LYS A 65 -3.32 -17.89 0.65
CA LYS A 65 -2.41 -18.20 1.75
C LYS A 65 -1.60 -16.97 2.15
N SER A 66 -1.64 -16.67 3.45
CA SER A 66 -0.86 -15.59 4.07
C SER A 66 -0.08 -16.13 5.27
N PHE A 67 1.06 -15.51 5.55
CA PHE A 67 1.81 -15.78 6.77
C PHE A 67 1.05 -15.29 8.02
N ILE A 68 0.21 -14.27 7.85
CA ILE A 68 -0.57 -13.68 8.95
C ILE A 68 -2.02 -14.17 8.81
N PRO A 69 -2.53 -14.96 9.78
CA PRO A 69 -3.82 -15.64 9.66
C PRO A 69 -5.02 -14.71 9.38
N ILE A 70 -5.03 -13.49 9.93
CA ILE A 70 -6.14 -12.56 9.69
C ILE A 70 -6.24 -12.15 8.21
N PHE A 71 -5.12 -12.01 7.51
CA PHE A 71 -5.14 -11.66 6.09
C PHE A 71 -5.55 -12.84 5.21
N GLU A 72 -5.22 -14.07 5.59
CA GLU A 72 -5.73 -15.26 4.91
C GLU A 72 -7.25 -15.39 5.07
N GLN A 73 -7.78 -15.17 6.29
CA GLN A 73 -9.23 -15.18 6.54
C GLN A 73 -9.96 -14.13 5.69
N VAL A 74 -9.42 -12.92 5.62
CA VAL A 74 -9.97 -11.86 4.77
C VAL A 74 -9.89 -12.24 3.30
N ALA A 75 -8.76 -12.78 2.84
CA ALA A 75 -8.58 -13.16 1.44
C ALA A 75 -9.55 -14.26 1.00
N ILE A 76 -9.81 -15.25 1.86
CA ILE A 76 -10.81 -16.30 1.61
C ILE A 76 -12.19 -15.67 1.45
N TYR A 77 -12.62 -14.87 2.43
CA TYR A 77 -13.93 -14.21 2.39
C TYR A 77 -14.11 -13.30 1.16
N GLU A 78 -13.11 -12.49 0.83
CA GLU A 78 -13.20 -11.58 -0.32
C GLU A 78 -13.12 -12.32 -1.65
N LYS A 79 -12.36 -13.42 -1.74
CA LYS A 79 -12.33 -14.28 -2.92
C LYS A 79 -13.68 -14.96 -3.16
N GLU A 80 -14.34 -15.43 -2.12
CA GLU A 80 -15.69 -16.00 -2.21
C GLU A 80 -16.71 -14.98 -2.73
N LYS A 81 -16.61 -13.71 -2.30
CA LYS A 81 -17.52 -12.64 -2.74
C LYS A 81 -17.24 -12.12 -4.15
N LEU A 82 -15.97 -11.87 -4.46
CA LEU A 82 -15.57 -11.21 -5.72
C LEU A 82 -15.37 -12.20 -6.88
N GLY A 83 -15.17 -13.49 -6.59
CA GLY A 83 -14.98 -14.52 -7.61
C GLY A 83 -13.87 -14.15 -8.60
N LYS A 84 -14.21 -14.05 -9.88
CA LYS A 84 -13.25 -13.71 -10.95
C LYS A 84 -12.68 -12.29 -10.84
N GLU A 85 -13.40 -11.36 -10.23
CA GLU A 85 -12.88 -10.00 -10.02
C GLU A 85 -11.75 -9.99 -8.99
N TRP A 86 -11.74 -10.93 -8.04
CA TRP A 86 -10.64 -11.07 -7.10
C TRP A 86 -9.32 -11.44 -7.83
N GLU A 87 -9.38 -12.36 -8.78
CA GLU A 87 -8.20 -12.75 -9.57
C GLU A 87 -7.69 -11.59 -10.45
N LYS A 88 -8.61 -10.80 -11.02
CA LYS A 88 -8.26 -9.59 -11.78
C LYS A 88 -7.61 -8.53 -10.90
N GLU A 89 -8.15 -8.30 -9.70
CA GLU A 89 -7.57 -7.39 -8.71
C GLU A 89 -6.16 -7.83 -8.33
N GLN A 90 -5.97 -9.11 -7.98
CA GLN A 90 -4.66 -9.67 -7.64
C GLN A 90 -3.66 -9.57 -8.80
N ARG A 91 -4.10 -9.84 -10.03
CA ARG A 91 -3.25 -9.65 -11.21
C ARG A 91 -2.83 -8.19 -11.37
N MET A 92 -3.77 -7.25 -11.21
CA MET A 92 -3.48 -5.83 -11.35
C MET A 92 -2.55 -5.32 -10.25
N GLU A 93 -2.74 -5.77 -9.01
CA GLU A 93 -1.83 -5.45 -7.90
C GLU A 93 -0.39 -5.88 -8.22
N ASN A 94 -0.20 -7.07 -8.78
CA ASN A 94 1.12 -7.57 -9.17
C ASN A 94 1.71 -6.81 -10.36
N ILE A 95 0.88 -6.39 -11.33
CA ILE A 95 1.31 -5.49 -12.42
C ILE A 95 1.83 -4.18 -11.84
N TRP A 96 1.08 -3.56 -10.90
CA TRP A 96 1.50 -2.33 -10.25
C TRP A 96 2.81 -2.49 -9.48
N LYS A 97 3.05 -3.62 -8.81
CA LYS A 97 4.35 -3.90 -8.16
C LYS A 97 5.52 -3.89 -9.16
N VAL A 98 5.33 -4.49 -10.34
CA VAL A 98 6.34 -4.47 -11.41
C VAL A 98 6.54 -3.06 -11.97
N VAL A 99 5.46 -2.31 -12.19
CA VAL A 99 5.54 -0.92 -12.66
C VAL A 99 6.29 -0.05 -11.64
N LEU A 100 5.92 -0.15 -10.36
CA LEU A 100 6.57 0.59 -9.28
C LEU A 100 8.04 0.18 -9.13
N SER A 101 8.39 -1.10 -9.32
CA SER A 101 9.79 -1.54 -9.38
C SER A 101 10.57 -0.82 -10.48
N GLY A 102 10.02 -0.73 -11.70
CA GLY A 102 10.63 0.02 -12.79
C GLY A 102 10.85 1.50 -12.45
N ILE A 103 9.87 2.12 -11.78
CA ILE A 103 9.99 3.49 -11.28
C ILE A 103 11.10 3.59 -10.23
N MET A 104 11.19 2.66 -9.28
CA MET A 104 12.26 2.66 -8.28
C MET A 104 13.65 2.51 -8.91
N PHE A 105 13.80 1.66 -9.93
CA PHE A 105 15.07 1.57 -10.66
C PHE A 105 15.40 2.88 -11.39
N PHE A 106 14.41 3.49 -12.05
CA PHE A 106 14.60 4.80 -12.68
C PHE A 106 15.08 5.84 -11.66
N GLN A 107 14.42 5.95 -10.50
CA GLN A 107 14.82 6.85 -9.42
C GLN A 107 16.26 6.56 -8.93
N SER A 108 16.62 5.30 -8.77
CA SER A 108 17.98 4.89 -8.39
C SER A 108 19.03 5.43 -9.37
N PHE A 109 18.79 5.33 -10.68
CA PHE A 109 19.70 5.86 -11.71
C PHE A 109 19.71 7.40 -11.74
N SER A 110 18.57 8.05 -11.49
CA SER A 110 18.49 9.51 -11.47
C SER A 110 19.22 10.14 -10.28
N PHE A 111 19.28 9.47 -9.12
CA PHE A 111 19.86 10.02 -7.89
C PHE A 111 21.32 9.64 -7.61
N GLN A 112 22.07 9.13 -8.61
CA GLN A 112 23.46 8.67 -8.43
C GLN A 112 24.43 9.71 -7.87
N ASN A 113 24.18 10.99 -8.18
CA ASN A 113 25.07 12.10 -7.82
C ASN A 113 24.54 12.94 -6.65
N VAL A 114 23.44 12.52 -6.00
CA VAL A 114 22.86 13.25 -4.88
C VAL A 114 23.41 12.70 -3.56
N THR A 115 24.23 13.50 -2.88
CA THR A 115 24.77 13.17 -1.56
C THR A 115 23.76 13.54 -0.46
N ASN A 116 23.34 12.52 0.31
CA ASN A 116 22.58 12.57 1.57
C ASN A 116 21.48 13.65 1.76
N PRO A 117 20.31 13.49 1.13
CA PRO A 117 19.11 14.31 1.39
C PRO A 117 18.40 14.10 2.76
N PHE A 118 18.68 13.01 3.48
CA PHE A 118 17.84 12.59 4.62
C PHE A 118 18.29 13.08 6.00
N PHE A 119 19.52 13.59 6.13
CA PHE A 119 20.09 13.92 7.44
C PHE A 119 19.41 15.10 8.15
N ASP A 120 18.69 15.94 7.39
CA ASP A 120 18.03 17.13 7.91
C ASP A 120 16.50 17.11 7.75
N ILE A 121 15.88 15.93 7.56
CA ILE A 121 14.42 15.89 7.53
C ILE A 121 13.87 16.16 8.93
N GLU A 122 13.10 17.25 9.04
CA GLU A 122 12.44 17.59 10.28
C GLU A 122 11.48 16.48 10.76
N PRO A 123 11.50 16.13 12.06
CA PRO A 123 10.60 15.12 12.62
C PRO A 123 9.12 15.39 12.33
N ILE A 124 8.71 16.66 12.21
CA ILE A 124 7.33 17.02 11.91
C ILE A 124 6.89 16.54 10.52
N PHE A 125 7.78 16.57 9.52
CA PHE A 125 7.50 16.05 8.19
C PHE A 125 7.34 14.53 8.21
N LEU A 126 8.15 13.82 9.00
CA LEU A 126 8.05 12.37 9.16
C LEU A 126 6.73 11.96 9.84
N ILE A 127 6.33 12.67 10.88
CA ILE A 127 5.03 12.46 11.55
C ILE A 127 3.88 12.73 10.59
N PHE A 128 3.96 13.80 9.81
CA PHE A 128 2.98 14.12 8.79
C PHE A 128 2.84 13.00 7.76
N LEU A 129 3.96 12.50 7.21
CA LEU A 129 3.95 11.38 6.25
C LEU A 129 3.35 10.11 6.87
N LEU A 130 3.67 9.81 8.12
CA LEU A 130 3.09 8.67 8.86
C LEU A 130 1.56 8.81 8.97
N VAL A 131 1.06 9.98 9.39
CA VAL A 131 -0.38 10.23 9.53
C VAL A 131 -1.09 10.10 8.18
N ILE A 132 -0.54 10.68 7.12
CA ILE A 132 -1.11 10.58 5.77
C ILE A 132 -1.12 9.13 5.27
N ALA A 133 -0.03 8.37 5.47
CA ALA A 133 0.04 6.96 5.09
C ALA A 133 -1.03 6.12 5.81
N LEU A 134 -1.17 6.31 7.13
CA LEU A 134 -2.21 5.63 7.91
C LEU A 134 -3.62 6.05 7.46
N ALA A 135 -3.85 7.34 7.19
CA ALA A 135 -5.12 7.81 6.68
C ALA A 135 -5.49 7.14 5.35
N LEU A 136 -4.55 7.05 4.40
CA LEU A 136 -4.75 6.39 3.12
C LEU A 136 -5.09 4.91 3.26
N ILE A 137 -4.38 4.20 4.12
CA ILE A 137 -4.63 2.78 4.41
C ILE A 137 -6.06 2.60 4.94
N ASN A 138 -6.47 3.42 5.93
CA ASN A 138 -7.79 3.33 6.54
C ASN A 138 -8.92 3.74 5.59
N VAL A 139 -8.74 4.81 4.81
CA VAL A 139 -9.72 5.25 3.81
C VAL A 139 -9.90 4.18 2.73
N SER A 140 -8.82 3.62 2.21
CA SER A 140 -8.87 2.54 1.20
C SER A 140 -9.58 1.30 1.74
N MET A 141 -9.29 0.89 2.99
CA MET A 141 -9.99 -0.21 3.66
C MET A 141 -11.49 0.10 3.82
N LEU A 142 -11.84 1.32 4.24
CA LEU A 142 -13.24 1.71 4.43
C LEU A 142 -14.04 1.62 3.12
N PHE A 143 -13.48 2.08 2.01
CA PHE A 143 -14.11 1.94 0.68
C PHE A 143 -14.29 0.47 0.30
N ARG A 144 -13.23 -0.35 0.46
CA ARG A 144 -13.27 -1.79 0.19
C ARG A 144 -14.37 -2.47 1.01
N PHE A 145 -14.44 -2.21 2.31
CA PHE A 145 -15.43 -2.82 3.20
C PHE A 145 -16.84 -2.40 2.84
N ARG A 146 -17.06 -1.11 2.61
CA ARG A 146 -18.38 -0.60 2.21
C ARG A 146 -18.86 -1.23 0.91
N LYS A 147 -17.96 -1.48 -0.04
CA LYS A 147 -18.33 -2.06 -1.33
C LYS A 147 -18.55 -3.57 -1.24
N ILE A 148 -17.57 -4.32 -0.73
CA ILE A 148 -17.63 -5.79 -0.68
C ILE A 148 -18.66 -6.28 0.34
N ASP A 149 -18.73 -5.66 1.53
CA ASP A 149 -19.56 -6.19 2.61
C ASP A 149 -21.05 -5.91 2.39
N ARG A 150 -21.39 -4.80 1.70
CA ARG A 150 -22.79 -4.45 1.39
C ARG A 150 -23.35 -5.17 0.18
N SER A 151 -22.53 -5.62 -0.76
CA SER A 151 -23.02 -6.30 -1.95
C SER A 151 -23.60 -7.67 -1.59
N THR A 152 -24.84 -7.91 -1.99
CA THR A 152 -25.54 -9.19 -1.77
C THR A 152 -25.41 -10.12 -2.96
N GLU A 153 -25.24 -9.57 -4.17
CA GLU A 153 -25.15 -10.35 -5.39
C GLU A 153 -23.80 -10.17 -6.10
N GLU A 154 -23.29 -11.24 -6.72
CA GLU A 154 -22.01 -11.22 -7.44
C GLU A 154 -22.02 -10.22 -8.60
N HIS A 155 -23.19 -9.99 -9.22
CA HIS A 155 -23.31 -9.07 -10.34
C HIS A 155 -23.06 -7.60 -9.94
N GLU A 156 -23.33 -7.22 -8.68
CA GLU A 156 -23.08 -5.88 -8.14
C GLU A 156 -21.57 -5.56 -8.02
N LEU A 157 -20.74 -6.60 -8.03
CA LEU A 157 -19.29 -6.50 -7.93
C LEU A 157 -18.61 -6.59 -9.31
N LYS A 158 -19.37 -6.71 -10.41
CA LYS A 158 -18.80 -6.69 -11.76
C LYS A 158 -18.11 -5.36 -12.03
N GLY A 159 -16.85 -5.42 -12.47
CA GLY A 159 -16.05 -4.23 -12.73
C GLY A 159 -15.45 -3.59 -11.49
N TYR A 160 -15.61 -4.19 -10.31
CA TYR A 160 -15.01 -3.73 -9.05
C TYR A 160 -13.52 -3.42 -9.20
N THR A 161 -12.76 -4.24 -9.93
CA THR A 161 -11.32 -4.02 -10.15
C THR A 161 -11.04 -2.66 -10.79
N LYS A 162 -11.85 -2.26 -11.79
CA LYS A 162 -11.67 -0.98 -12.49
C LYS A 162 -11.98 0.20 -11.56
N GLU A 163 -13.06 0.10 -10.80
CA GLU A 163 -13.46 1.14 -9.85
C GLU A 163 -12.46 1.28 -8.70
N SER A 164 -11.93 0.16 -8.19
CA SER A 164 -10.89 0.13 -7.16
C SER A 164 -9.61 0.82 -7.64
N ASN A 165 -9.16 0.52 -8.87
CA ASN A 165 -8.01 1.22 -9.47
C ASN A 165 -8.26 2.71 -9.68
N MET A 166 -9.44 3.10 -10.14
CA MET A 166 -9.81 4.51 -10.31
C MET A 166 -9.79 5.25 -8.97
N MET A 167 -10.35 4.64 -7.92
CA MET A 167 -10.27 5.18 -6.56
C MET A 167 -8.82 5.33 -6.09
N ALA A 168 -7.97 4.33 -6.33
CA ALA A 168 -6.55 4.40 -5.98
C ALA A 168 -5.83 5.54 -6.71
N MET A 169 -6.13 5.78 -8.00
CA MET A 169 -5.57 6.92 -8.74
C MET A 169 -6.03 8.26 -8.17
N VAL A 170 -7.33 8.40 -7.83
CA VAL A 170 -7.88 9.63 -7.23
C VAL A 170 -7.25 9.91 -5.88
N LEU A 171 -7.17 8.90 -5.00
CA LEU A 171 -6.53 9.03 -3.69
C LEU A 171 -5.03 9.33 -3.82
N GLY A 172 -4.35 8.71 -4.78
CA GLY A 172 -2.94 8.98 -5.08
C GLY A 172 -2.72 10.43 -5.52
N LEU A 173 -3.52 10.93 -6.44
CA LEU A 173 -3.43 12.32 -6.90
C LEU A 173 -3.71 13.31 -5.75
N LEU A 174 -4.75 13.07 -4.95
CA LEU A 174 -5.06 13.90 -3.79
C LEU A 174 -3.90 13.90 -2.77
N THR A 175 -3.26 12.76 -2.57
CA THR A 175 -2.09 12.64 -1.70
C THR A 175 -0.93 13.50 -2.19
N VAL A 176 -0.64 13.47 -3.50
CA VAL A 176 0.42 14.29 -4.10
C VAL A 176 0.14 15.78 -3.87
N ILE A 177 -1.09 16.22 -4.08
CA ILE A 177 -1.51 17.62 -3.84
C ILE A 177 -1.30 18.01 -2.37
N VAL A 178 -1.72 17.15 -1.44
CA VAL A 178 -1.61 17.40 0.00
C VAL A 178 -0.15 17.47 0.45
N ILE A 179 0.71 16.55 -0.03
CA ILE A 179 2.15 16.55 0.29
C ILE A 179 2.81 17.80 -0.30
N PHE A 180 2.51 18.15 -1.55
CA PHE A 180 3.08 19.32 -2.21
C PHE A 180 2.74 20.62 -1.48
N PHE A 181 1.48 20.78 -1.07
CA PHE A 181 1.05 21.93 -0.29
C PHE A 181 1.75 21.98 1.08
N PHE A 182 1.90 20.84 1.76
CA PHE A 182 2.62 20.77 3.01
C PHE A 182 4.08 21.23 2.87
N ILE A 183 4.78 20.77 1.83
CA ILE A 183 6.17 21.18 1.56
C ILE A 183 6.27 22.69 1.35
N ILE A 184 5.36 23.29 0.56
CA ILE A 184 5.36 24.74 0.31
C ILE A 184 5.13 25.54 1.58
N VAL A 185 4.18 25.14 2.42
CA VAL A 185 3.75 25.92 3.58
C VAL A 185 4.67 25.74 4.78
N PHE A 186 5.27 24.56 4.96
CA PHE A 186 5.97 24.21 6.20
C PHE A 186 7.45 23.90 6.02
N VAL A 187 7.94 23.60 4.82
CA VAL A 187 9.33 23.18 4.59
C VAL A 187 10.15 24.21 3.79
N LEU A 188 9.50 24.91 2.83
CA LEU A 188 10.11 25.99 2.06
C LEU A 188 10.20 27.40 2.72
N PRO A 189 9.43 27.77 3.76
CA PRO A 189 9.56 29.08 4.42
C PRO A 189 10.84 29.18 5.26
#